data_AF-A0A9P1H4U5-F1
#
_entry.id   AF-A0A9P1H4U5-F1
#
_cell.length_a   1.000
_cell.length_b   1.000
_cell.length_c   1.000
_cell.angle_alpha   90.00
_cell.angle_beta   90.00
_cell.angle_gamma   90.00
#
_symmetry.space_group_name_H-M   'P 1'
#
loop_
_entity.id
_entity.type
_entity.pdbx_description
1 polymer ?
#
loop_
_entity_poly.entity_id
_entity_poly.type
_entity_poly.pdbx_seq_one_letter_code
_entity_poly.pdbx_strand_id
1 'polypeptide(L)'
;MVCIKGFTTGRAYAMADMSGKKQFVTDQHVLAGIGSKTEHYPFIAMSSGKFTEDELDRFKKLDELRELVAYRLSNDEITMMVDQKNLLRKKYDPEARENLVRAVEDAKAANNPILASQLQAELDSLGKAAGLAFRTSLNPQSSSLSSNQQDRLAKLNADIRRRNNEEVRRAQLQERHRAREIEQKLARGEAVQDDPSRRLRTRAKFVHDFEEGSPKPGSKPGSGANTPNGTPKPLSEKQVLPQIAKLQEQKYAENKGIPTVHKPLMDDDIIASLDLDIDVEID
;
A
#
# COMPACT_ATOMS: atom_id res chain seq x y z
N MET A 1 -21.96 40.32 -6.02
CA MET A 1 -21.79 39.73 -7.37
C MET A 1 -20.75 40.48 -8.18
N VAL A 2 -19.93 39.78 -8.97
CA VAL A 2 -18.81 40.35 -9.74
C VAL A 2 -18.88 39.84 -11.17
N CYS A 3 -18.64 40.70 -12.17
CA CYS A 3 -18.62 40.28 -13.58
C CYS A 3 -17.26 39.72 -13.97
N ILE A 4 -17.27 38.56 -14.61
CA ILE A 4 -16.09 38.00 -15.28
C ILE A 4 -15.78 38.87 -16.50
N LYS A 5 -14.59 39.47 -16.51
CA LYS A 5 -14.07 40.23 -17.65
C LYS A 5 -13.06 39.43 -18.48
N GLY A 6 -12.47 38.40 -17.90
CA GLY A 6 -11.55 37.51 -18.60
C GLY A 6 -10.91 36.48 -17.67
N PHE A 7 -9.89 35.79 -18.20
CA PHE A 7 -9.09 34.83 -17.46
C PHE A 7 -7.62 35.23 -17.51
N THR A 8 -6.88 34.90 -16.45
CA THR A 8 -5.44 35.10 -16.37
C THR A 8 -4.76 33.88 -15.74
N THR A 9 -3.44 33.79 -15.84
CA THR A 9 -2.66 32.78 -15.13
C THR A 9 -2.03 33.39 -13.88
N GLY A 10 -2.01 32.61 -12.80
CA GLY A 10 -1.51 33.03 -11.50
C GLY A 10 -0.84 31.87 -10.77
N ARG A 11 -0.77 31.95 -9.44
CA ARG A 11 -0.11 30.91 -8.63
C ARG A 11 -0.95 29.64 -8.65
N ALA A 12 -0.38 28.51 -9.07
CA ALA A 12 -1.12 27.26 -9.22
C ALA A 12 -1.67 26.73 -7.89
N TYR A 13 -2.87 26.14 -7.93
CA TYR A 13 -3.56 25.53 -6.79
C TYR A 13 -4.31 24.26 -7.22
N ALA A 14 -4.57 23.38 -6.27
CA ALA A 14 -5.32 22.16 -6.48
C ALA A 14 -6.82 22.40 -6.28
N MET A 15 -7.62 21.85 -7.18
CA MET A 15 -9.08 21.83 -7.11
C MET A 15 -9.62 20.42 -7.25
N ALA A 16 -10.79 20.17 -6.67
CA ALA A 16 -11.50 18.92 -6.87
C ALA A 16 -12.25 18.94 -8.22
N ASP A 17 -12.26 17.80 -8.89
CA ASP A 17 -13.12 17.56 -10.06
C ASP A 17 -14.61 17.57 -9.63
N MET A 18 -15.53 17.67 -10.59
CA MET A 18 -16.98 17.68 -10.35
C MET A 18 -17.45 16.48 -9.50
N SER A 19 -16.78 15.34 -9.64
CA SER A 19 -17.07 14.13 -8.84
C SER A 19 -16.48 14.15 -7.43
N GLY A 20 -15.61 15.10 -7.09
CA GLY A 20 -14.88 15.16 -5.80
C GLY A 20 -13.80 14.09 -5.60
N LYS A 21 -13.72 13.08 -6.48
CA LYS A 21 -12.82 11.92 -6.33
C LYS A 21 -11.37 12.16 -6.71
N LYS A 22 -11.12 13.14 -7.60
CA LYS A 22 -9.78 13.45 -8.12
C LYS A 22 -9.51 14.93 -7.92
N GLN A 23 -8.29 15.24 -7.51
CA GLN A 23 -7.78 16.60 -7.47
C GLN A 23 -6.97 16.86 -8.75
N PHE A 24 -7.04 18.07 -9.27
CA PHE A 24 -6.25 18.53 -10.40
C PHE A 24 -5.65 19.90 -10.11
N VAL A 25 -4.52 20.20 -10.73
CA VAL A 25 -3.86 21.51 -10.59
C VAL A 25 -4.37 22.44 -11.68
N THR A 26 -4.67 23.68 -11.29
CA THR A 26 -4.90 24.78 -12.22
C THR A 26 -4.07 25.98 -11.81
N ASP A 27 -3.58 26.71 -12.80
CA ASP A 27 -2.98 28.04 -12.67
C ASP A 27 -3.95 29.15 -13.10
N GLN A 28 -5.12 28.80 -13.61
CA GLN A 28 -6.09 29.77 -14.10
C GLN A 28 -6.78 30.51 -12.95
N HIS A 29 -6.92 31.81 -13.15
CA HIS A 29 -7.62 32.74 -12.28
C HIS A 29 -8.62 33.53 -13.11
N VAL A 30 -9.69 33.93 -12.46
CA VAL A 30 -10.74 34.75 -13.05
C VAL A 30 -10.39 36.22 -12.81
N LEU A 31 -10.38 37.01 -13.89
CA LEU A 31 -10.40 38.46 -13.81
C LEU A 31 -11.84 38.89 -13.65
N ALA A 32 -12.23 39.24 -12.42
CA ALA A 32 -13.58 39.63 -12.11
C ALA A 32 -13.60 41.04 -11.50
N GLY A 33 -14.58 41.85 -11.88
CA GLY A 33 -14.75 43.20 -11.37
C GLY A 33 -16.19 43.72 -11.33
N ILE A 34 -16.42 44.76 -10.53
CA ILE A 34 -17.65 45.56 -10.55
C ILE A 34 -17.31 46.91 -11.18
N GLY A 35 -18.01 47.28 -12.25
CA GLY A 35 -17.75 48.53 -12.97
C GLY A 35 -16.35 48.55 -13.58
N SER A 36 -15.54 49.56 -13.26
CA SER A 36 -14.17 49.72 -13.80
C SER A 36 -13.10 48.96 -13.02
N LYS A 37 -13.32 48.65 -11.73
CA LYS A 37 -12.34 47.93 -10.90
C LYS A 37 -12.28 46.46 -11.30
N THR A 38 -11.08 45.87 -11.33
CA THR A 38 -10.83 44.46 -11.67
C THR A 38 -9.80 43.86 -10.74
N GLU A 39 -10.10 42.69 -10.20
CA GLU A 39 -9.20 41.92 -9.36
C GLU A 39 -9.11 40.47 -9.84
N HIS A 40 -8.06 39.78 -9.39
CA HIS A 40 -7.80 38.39 -9.74
C HIS A 40 -8.31 37.48 -8.63
N TYR A 41 -9.22 36.56 -8.98
CA TYR A 41 -9.79 35.60 -8.05
C TYR A 41 -9.47 34.16 -8.49
N PRO A 42 -9.01 33.28 -7.58
CA PRO A 42 -8.90 31.86 -7.89
C PRO A 42 -10.30 31.24 -7.94
N PHE A 43 -10.48 30.21 -8.77
CA PHE A 43 -11.74 29.46 -8.89
C PHE A 43 -12.19 28.84 -7.56
N ILE A 44 -11.26 28.50 -6.66
CA ILE A 44 -11.58 27.98 -5.31
C ILE A 44 -12.31 29.00 -4.43
N ALA A 45 -12.18 30.30 -4.70
CA ALA A 45 -12.87 31.35 -3.96
C ALA A 45 -14.30 31.62 -4.48
N MET A 46 -14.71 30.99 -5.57
CA MET A 46 -16.04 31.20 -6.14
C MET A 46 -17.09 30.35 -5.41
N SER A 47 -18.20 31.00 -5.04
CA SER A 47 -19.34 30.32 -4.43
C SER A 47 -20.12 29.54 -5.48
N SER A 48 -20.57 28.33 -5.13
CA SER A 48 -21.51 27.52 -5.91
C SER A 48 -22.97 27.77 -5.53
N GLY A 49 -23.24 28.71 -4.62
CA GLY A 49 -24.59 29.08 -4.20
C GLY A 49 -25.38 29.81 -5.28
N LYS A 50 -26.71 29.77 -5.17
CA LYS A 50 -27.59 30.60 -6.02
C LYS A 50 -27.48 32.06 -5.59
N PHE A 51 -27.59 32.98 -6.56
CA PHE A 51 -27.67 34.41 -6.25
C PHE A 51 -28.94 34.73 -5.48
N THR A 52 -28.84 35.68 -4.56
CA THR A 52 -30.01 36.25 -3.88
C THR A 52 -30.71 37.28 -4.79
N GLU A 53 -31.98 37.57 -4.52
CA GLU A 53 -32.75 38.57 -5.29
C GLU A 53 -32.05 39.95 -5.29
N ASP A 54 -31.53 40.37 -4.14
CA ASP A 54 -30.77 41.63 -3.97
C ASP A 54 -29.48 41.71 -4.83
N GLU A 55 -28.93 40.54 -5.20
CA GLU A 55 -27.76 40.42 -6.08
C GLU A 55 -28.13 40.39 -7.56
N LEU A 56 -29.31 39.82 -7.89
CA LEU A 56 -29.78 39.57 -9.25
C LEU A 56 -30.26 40.84 -9.97
N ASP A 57 -30.86 41.79 -9.25
CA ASP A 57 -31.47 43.01 -9.82
C ASP A 57 -30.51 43.87 -10.66
N ARG A 58 -29.19 43.67 -10.50
CA ARG A 58 -28.16 44.45 -11.19
C ARG A 58 -27.67 43.82 -12.50
N PHE A 59 -28.03 42.58 -12.84
CA PHE A 59 -27.43 41.88 -13.98
C PHE A 59 -28.44 41.06 -14.79
N LYS A 60 -28.69 41.50 -16.03
CA LYS A 60 -29.61 40.89 -16.98
C LYS A 60 -28.87 40.47 -18.26
N LYS A 61 -28.05 39.42 -18.16
CA LYS A 61 -27.41 38.78 -19.33
C LYS A 61 -27.48 37.26 -19.17
N LEU A 62 -28.56 36.65 -19.65
CA LEU A 62 -28.77 35.20 -19.62
C LEU A 62 -28.58 34.53 -20.99
N ASP A 63 -28.58 35.29 -22.08
CA ASP A 63 -28.65 34.72 -23.43
C ASP A 63 -27.31 34.14 -23.92
N GLU A 64 -26.18 34.78 -23.57
CA GLU A 64 -24.82 34.34 -23.95
C GLU A 64 -24.45 32.95 -23.35
N LEU A 65 -25.07 32.56 -22.23
CA LEU A 65 -24.81 31.26 -21.60
C LEU A 65 -25.39 30.08 -22.40
N ARG A 66 -26.50 30.29 -23.12
CA ARG A 66 -27.17 29.21 -23.85
C ARG A 66 -26.35 28.74 -25.05
N GLU A 67 -25.63 29.66 -25.70
CA GLU A 67 -24.74 29.35 -26.81
C GLU A 67 -23.53 28.52 -26.36
N LEU A 68 -22.96 28.83 -25.19
CA LEU A 68 -21.81 28.11 -24.64
C LEU A 68 -22.16 26.66 -24.23
N VAL A 69 -23.39 26.41 -23.78
CA VAL A 69 -23.85 25.04 -23.46
C VAL A 69 -23.96 24.16 -24.70
N ALA A 70 -24.23 24.75 -25.87
CA ALA A 70 -24.33 24.02 -27.13
C ALA A 70 -22.97 23.78 -27.80
N TYR A 71 -21.92 24.44 -27.35
CA TYR A 71 -20.59 24.34 -27.92
C TYR A 71 -20.01 22.93 -27.73
N ARG A 72 -19.47 22.35 -28.81
CA ARG A 72 -18.78 21.07 -28.81
C ARG A 72 -17.30 21.33 -29.04
N LEU A 73 -16.46 20.81 -28.15
CA LEU A 73 -15.02 20.90 -28.30
C LEU A 73 -14.57 20.15 -29.54
N SER A 74 -13.63 20.75 -30.27
CA SER A 74 -12.89 20.08 -31.33
C SER A 74 -11.92 19.05 -30.73
N ASN A 75 -11.56 18.03 -31.51
CA ASN A 75 -10.56 17.05 -31.09
C ASN A 75 -9.21 17.70 -30.76
N ASP A 76 -8.81 18.72 -31.50
CA ASP A 76 -7.55 19.44 -31.30
C ASP A 76 -7.57 20.25 -29.99
N GLU A 77 -8.71 20.78 -29.60
CA GLU A 77 -8.85 21.48 -28.32
C GLU A 77 -8.78 20.50 -27.16
N ILE A 78 -9.39 19.33 -27.31
CA ILE A 78 -9.34 18.27 -26.30
C ILE A 78 -7.90 17.82 -26.08
N THR A 79 -7.11 17.61 -27.13
CA THR A 79 -5.69 17.22 -26.99
C THR A 79 -4.89 18.31 -26.30
N MET A 80 -5.06 19.58 -26.71
CA MET A 80 -4.42 20.72 -26.05
C MET A 80 -4.76 20.80 -24.55
N MET A 81 -6.03 20.62 -24.18
CA MET A 81 -6.47 20.64 -22.78
C MET A 81 -5.89 19.48 -21.97
N VAL A 82 -5.84 18.27 -22.55
CA VAL A 82 -5.24 17.10 -21.90
C VAL A 82 -3.74 17.30 -21.70
N ASP A 83 -3.04 17.83 -22.69
CA ASP A 83 -1.62 18.11 -22.61
C ASP A 83 -1.30 19.17 -21.56
N GLN A 84 -2.09 20.25 -21.50
CA GLN A 84 -1.96 21.28 -20.48
C GLN A 84 -2.19 20.70 -19.07
N LYS A 85 -3.23 19.88 -18.89
CA LYS A 85 -3.50 19.19 -17.62
C LYS A 85 -2.35 18.28 -17.21
N ASN A 86 -1.81 17.51 -18.15
CA ASN A 86 -0.70 16.60 -17.90
C ASN A 86 0.59 17.35 -17.55
N LEU A 87 0.86 18.47 -18.22
CA LEU A 87 2.01 19.33 -17.98
C LEU A 87 1.95 19.96 -16.59
N LEU A 88 0.80 20.50 -16.19
CA LEU A 88 0.59 21.04 -14.84
C LEU A 88 0.74 19.95 -13.78
N ARG A 89 0.17 18.76 -14.02
CA ARG A 89 0.32 17.64 -13.09
C ARG A 89 1.78 17.25 -12.91
N LYS A 90 2.56 17.09 -14.00
CA LYS A 90 3.99 16.75 -13.92
C LYS A 90 4.81 17.81 -13.18
N LYS A 91 4.54 19.10 -13.39
CA LYS A 91 5.26 20.19 -12.74
C LYS A 91 5.04 20.24 -11.23
N TYR A 92 3.84 19.91 -10.77
CA TYR A 92 3.43 20.04 -9.37
C TYR A 92 3.24 18.68 -8.67
N ASP A 93 3.75 17.58 -9.24
CA ASP A 93 3.69 16.25 -8.64
C ASP A 93 4.70 16.16 -7.48
N PRO A 94 4.24 15.99 -6.23
CA PRO A 94 5.14 15.92 -5.08
C PRO A 94 6.06 14.69 -5.13
N GLU A 95 5.57 13.54 -5.62
CA GLU A 95 6.32 12.29 -5.62
C GLU A 95 7.46 12.31 -6.65
N ALA A 96 7.19 12.85 -7.85
CA ALA A 96 8.21 12.99 -8.88
C ALA A 96 9.37 13.87 -8.41
N ARG A 97 9.07 14.94 -7.67
CA ARG A 97 10.07 15.81 -7.07
C ARG A 97 10.89 15.08 -6.00
N GLU A 98 10.23 14.37 -5.08
CA GLU A 98 10.92 13.60 -4.03
C GLU A 98 11.86 12.54 -4.64
N ASN A 99 11.40 11.86 -5.69
CA ASN A 99 12.21 10.88 -6.43
C ASN A 99 13.44 11.54 -7.08
N LEU A 100 13.29 12.73 -7.67
CA LEU A 100 14.43 13.47 -8.23
C LEU A 100 15.42 13.93 -7.15
N VAL A 101 14.93 14.39 -5.99
CA VAL A 101 15.80 14.76 -4.86
C VAL A 101 16.61 13.54 -4.39
N ARG A 102 15.96 12.39 -4.20
CA ARG A 102 16.64 11.12 -3.86
C ARG A 102 17.65 10.72 -4.92
N ALA A 103 17.28 10.81 -6.20
CA ALA A 103 18.19 10.47 -7.30
C ALA A 103 19.43 11.39 -7.34
N VAL A 104 19.27 12.68 -7.01
CA VAL A 104 20.40 13.61 -6.86
C VAL A 104 21.31 13.19 -5.69
N GLU A 105 20.74 12.78 -4.56
CA GLU A 105 21.50 12.30 -3.39
C GLU A 105 22.25 11.00 -3.71
N ASP A 106 21.60 10.04 -4.37
CA ASP A 106 22.20 8.78 -4.81
C ASP A 106 23.33 9.02 -5.81
N ALA A 107 23.15 9.94 -6.75
CA ALA A 107 24.18 10.32 -7.72
C ALA A 107 25.41 10.96 -7.06
N LYS A 108 25.18 11.78 -6.03
CA LYS A 108 26.24 12.36 -5.20
C LYS A 108 26.95 11.28 -4.39
N ALA A 109 26.21 10.34 -3.80
CA ALA A 109 26.77 9.20 -3.06
C ALA A 109 27.61 8.27 -3.97
N ALA A 110 27.19 8.10 -5.23
CA ALA A 110 27.92 7.35 -6.25
C ALA A 110 29.13 8.10 -6.84
N ASN A 111 29.42 9.32 -6.38
CA ASN A 111 30.48 10.20 -6.89
C ASN A 111 30.39 10.46 -8.41
N ASN A 112 29.18 10.57 -8.96
CA ASN A 112 28.98 10.90 -10.38
C ASN A 112 28.48 12.37 -10.52
N PRO A 113 29.39 13.35 -10.66
CA PRO A 113 29.04 14.76 -10.63
C PRO A 113 28.23 15.22 -11.85
N ILE A 114 28.42 14.56 -13.00
CA ILE A 114 27.72 14.92 -14.26
C ILE A 114 26.24 14.62 -14.13
N LEU A 115 25.91 13.41 -13.68
CA LEU A 115 24.53 12.98 -13.51
C LEU A 115 23.83 13.77 -12.40
N ALA A 116 24.52 14.05 -11.30
CA ALA A 116 23.99 14.91 -10.23
C ALA A 116 23.65 16.32 -10.74
N SER A 117 24.49 16.91 -11.60
CA SER A 117 24.22 18.22 -12.19
C SER A 117 23.01 18.22 -13.13
N GLN A 118 22.82 17.16 -13.91
CA GLN A 118 21.68 17.03 -14.82
C GLN A 118 20.36 16.90 -14.05
N LEU A 119 20.33 16.01 -13.05
CA LEU A 119 19.15 15.83 -12.19
C LEU A 119 18.84 17.08 -11.37
N GLN A 120 19.87 17.82 -10.94
CA GLN A 120 19.68 19.10 -10.26
C GLN A 120 19.06 20.14 -11.21
N ALA A 121 19.50 20.21 -12.47
CA ALA A 121 18.90 21.09 -13.46
C ALA A 121 17.44 20.72 -13.76
N GLU A 122 17.11 19.43 -13.78
CA GLU A 122 15.72 18.95 -13.91
C GLU A 122 14.87 19.35 -12.69
N LEU A 123 15.41 19.19 -11.48
CA LEU A 123 14.75 19.62 -10.23
C LEU A 123 14.49 21.13 -10.21
N ASP A 124 15.44 21.92 -10.72
CA ASP A 124 15.31 23.37 -10.83
C ASP A 124 14.33 23.77 -11.94
N SER A 125 14.28 23.02 -13.05
CA SER A 125 13.32 23.20 -14.14
C SER A 125 11.87 22.93 -13.69
N LEU A 126 11.65 22.04 -12.73
CA LEU A 126 10.34 21.84 -12.10
C LEU A 126 9.94 23.03 -11.20
N GLY A 127 10.85 23.97 -10.96
CA GLY A 127 10.62 25.19 -10.20
C GLY A 127 10.93 25.04 -8.71
N LYS A 128 11.05 26.18 -8.02
CA LYS A 128 11.16 26.20 -6.55
C LYS A 128 9.90 25.57 -5.96
N ALA A 129 10.05 24.85 -4.85
CA ALA A 129 9.01 24.18 -4.07
C ALA A 129 7.96 25.14 -3.46
N ALA A 130 7.47 26.11 -4.22
CA ALA A 130 6.29 26.88 -3.90
C ALA A 130 5.12 25.92 -4.06
N GLY A 131 4.81 25.22 -2.96
CA GLY A 131 3.61 24.40 -2.85
C GLY A 131 2.39 25.12 -3.40
N LEU A 132 1.45 24.32 -3.87
CA LEU A 132 0.15 24.75 -4.38
C LEU A 132 -0.42 25.85 -3.47
N ALA A 133 -0.98 26.90 -4.07
CA ALA A 133 -1.51 28.05 -3.35
C ALA A 133 -2.73 27.66 -2.48
N PHE A 134 -3.10 28.57 -1.58
CA PHE A 134 -4.29 28.42 -0.74
C PHE A 134 -4.30 27.16 0.15
N ARG A 135 -3.12 26.63 0.49
CA ARG A 135 -2.94 25.40 1.29
C ARG A 135 -3.63 24.17 0.67
N THR A 136 -3.74 24.16 -0.65
CA THR A 136 -4.29 23.02 -1.39
C THR A 136 -3.20 21.96 -1.60
N SER A 137 -3.59 20.68 -1.72
CA SER A 137 -2.68 19.56 -1.99
C SER A 137 -3.21 18.72 -3.16
N LEU A 138 -2.32 18.00 -3.86
CA LEU A 138 -2.70 17.07 -4.92
C LEU A 138 -3.13 15.70 -4.38
N ASN A 139 -2.59 15.35 -3.22
CA ASN A 139 -2.97 14.16 -2.49
C ASN A 139 -4.03 14.59 -1.47
N PRO A 140 -5.28 14.13 -1.59
CA PRO A 140 -6.25 14.33 -0.53
C PRO A 140 -5.67 13.66 0.71
N GLN A 141 -5.65 14.36 1.83
CA GLN A 141 -5.38 13.76 3.14
C GLN A 141 -6.50 12.74 3.38
N SER A 142 -6.30 11.51 2.91
CA SER A 142 -7.22 10.41 3.19
C SER A 142 -7.27 10.29 4.70
N SER A 143 -8.47 10.32 5.28
CA SER A 143 -8.72 10.15 6.70
C SER A 143 -7.84 9.02 7.27
N SER A 144 -6.94 9.41 8.16
CA SER A 144 -5.57 8.87 8.33
C SER A 144 -5.43 7.60 9.18
N LEU A 145 -6.41 6.68 9.15
CA LEU A 145 -6.37 5.50 10.01
C LEU A 145 -6.31 4.16 9.26
N SER A 146 -6.99 4.02 8.12
CA SER A 146 -7.11 2.73 7.43
C SER A 146 -5.94 2.40 6.47
N SER A 147 -5.45 3.39 5.73
CA SER A 147 -4.36 3.19 4.73
C SER A 147 -2.99 2.93 5.38
N ASN A 148 -2.69 3.59 6.50
CA ASN A 148 -1.40 3.45 7.18
C ASN A 148 -1.18 2.06 7.80
N GLN A 149 -2.24 1.39 8.28
CA GLN A 149 -2.12 0.07 8.89
C GLN A 149 -1.82 -1.02 7.85
N GLN A 150 -2.50 -0.96 6.70
CA GLN A 150 -2.30 -1.93 5.61
C GLN A 150 -0.91 -1.80 5.00
N ASP A 151 -0.42 -0.57 4.77
CA ASP A 151 0.92 -0.33 4.25
C ASP A 151 2.01 -0.76 5.25
N ARG A 152 1.79 -0.55 6.55
CA ARG A 152 2.71 -1.01 7.60
C ARG A 152 2.78 -2.53 7.66
N LEU A 153 1.64 -3.22 7.58
CA LEU A 153 1.58 -4.69 7.54
C LEU A 153 2.22 -5.24 6.25
N ALA A 154 2.02 -4.59 5.10
CA ALA A 154 2.63 -5.00 3.84
C ALA A 154 4.17 -4.90 3.89
N LYS A 155 4.71 -3.80 4.42
CA LYS A 155 6.16 -3.62 4.63
C LYS A 155 6.71 -4.67 5.60
N LEU A 156 6.04 -4.89 6.73
CA LEU A 156 6.44 -5.89 7.71
C LEU A 156 6.46 -7.31 7.11
N ASN A 157 5.43 -7.68 6.34
CA ASN A 157 5.37 -8.95 5.64
C ASN A 157 6.46 -9.11 4.58
N ALA A 158 6.80 -8.04 3.85
CA ALA A 158 7.91 -8.05 2.90
C ALA A 158 9.26 -8.30 3.60
N ASP A 159 9.49 -7.64 4.74
CA ASP A 159 10.70 -7.82 5.55
C ASP A 159 10.79 -9.22 6.16
N ILE A 160 9.67 -9.78 6.64
CA ILE A 160 9.62 -11.18 7.12
C ILE A 160 9.98 -12.13 5.99
N ARG A 161 9.40 -11.96 4.79
CA ARG A 161 9.72 -12.82 3.64
C ARG A 161 11.20 -12.74 3.28
N ARG A 162 11.77 -11.53 3.31
CA ARG A 162 13.19 -11.31 3.06
C ARG A 162 14.08 -12.02 4.10
N ARG A 163 13.83 -11.82 5.40
CA ARG A 163 14.59 -12.48 6.48
C ARG A 163 14.46 -13.99 6.41
N ASN A 164 13.25 -14.52 6.21
CA ASN A 164 13.04 -15.96 6.08
C ASN A 164 13.84 -16.54 4.90
N ASN A 165 13.88 -15.85 3.76
CA ASN A 165 14.68 -16.28 2.61
C ASN A 165 16.20 -16.27 2.92
N GLU A 166 16.67 -15.24 3.62
CA GLU A 166 18.07 -15.12 4.05
C GLU A 166 18.44 -16.20 5.08
N GLU A 167 17.55 -16.50 6.03
CA GLU A 167 17.71 -17.56 7.03
C GLU A 167 17.74 -18.95 6.39
N VAL A 168 16.83 -19.23 5.45
CA VAL A 168 16.84 -20.48 4.67
C VAL A 168 18.16 -20.63 3.92
N ARG A 169 18.61 -19.56 3.25
CA ARG A 169 19.90 -19.57 2.54
C ARG A 169 21.08 -19.81 3.49
N ARG A 170 21.08 -19.18 4.66
CA ARG A 170 22.12 -19.35 5.67
C ARG A 170 22.12 -20.78 6.24
N ALA A 171 20.94 -21.34 6.52
CA ALA A 171 20.77 -22.70 6.99
C ALA A 171 21.27 -23.72 5.96
N GLN A 172 20.94 -23.55 4.68
CA GLN A 172 21.44 -24.43 3.60
C GLN A 172 22.97 -24.36 3.46
N LEU A 173 23.56 -23.17 3.60
CA LEU A 173 25.02 -23.03 3.59
C LEU A 173 25.68 -23.71 4.81
N GLN A 174 25.08 -23.57 5.99
CA GLN A 174 25.56 -24.24 7.21
C GLN A 174 25.42 -25.75 7.13
N GLU A 175 24.32 -26.28 6.59
CA GLU A 175 24.13 -27.71 6.34
C GLU A 175 25.20 -28.22 5.36
N ARG A 176 25.46 -27.49 4.27
CA ARG A 176 26.52 -27.83 3.32
C ARG A 176 27.92 -27.76 3.93
N HIS A 177 28.16 -26.81 4.84
CA HIS A 177 29.45 -26.70 5.54
C HIS A 177 29.65 -27.85 6.52
N ARG A 178 28.63 -28.15 7.35
CA ARG A 178 28.64 -29.30 8.28
C ARG A 178 28.82 -30.62 7.54
N ALA A 179 28.16 -30.79 6.39
CA ALA A 179 28.34 -31.98 5.56
C ALA A 179 29.79 -32.15 5.07
N ARG A 180 30.43 -31.05 4.65
CA ARG A 180 31.86 -31.07 4.25
C ARG A 180 32.79 -31.33 5.42
N GLU A 181 32.54 -30.74 6.59
CA GLU A 181 33.33 -31.00 7.79
C GLU A 181 33.24 -32.47 8.23
N ILE A 182 32.03 -33.04 8.19
CA ILE A 182 31.81 -34.45 8.45
C ILE A 182 32.58 -35.33 7.46
N GLU A 183 32.54 -34.99 6.17
CA GLU A 183 33.30 -35.72 5.13
C GLU A 183 34.82 -35.62 5.36
N GLN A 184 35.34 -34.46 5.75
CA GLN A 184 36.76 -34.27 6.08
C GLN A 184 37.19 -35.03 7.33
N LYS A 185 36.35 -35.08 8.38
CA LYS A 185 36.61 -35.86 9.59
C LYS A 185 36.60 -37.36 9.32
N LEU A 186 35.67 -37.82 8.48
CA LEU A 186 35.62 -39.21 8.02
C LEU A 186 36.87 -39.58 7.19
N ALA A 187 37.32 -38.70 6.29
CA ALA A 187 38.53 -38.89 5.51
C ALA A 187 39.81 -38.93 6.38
N ARG A 188 39.80 -38.22 7.52
CA ARG A 188 40.88 -38.26 8.53
C ARG A 188 40.85 -39.53 9.40
N GLY A 189 39.79 -40.35 9.30
CA GLY A 189 39.64 -41.60 10.06
C GLY A 189 39.08 -41.43 11.47
N GLU A 190 38.49 -40.27 11.78
CA GLU A 190 37.83 -40.00 13.07
C GLU A 190 36.39 -40.54 13.05
N ALA A 191 35.94 -41.17 14.15
CA ALA A 191 34.59 -41.72 14.25
C ALA A 191 33.55 -40.58 14.29
N VAL A 192 32.85 -40.37 13.18
CA VAL A 192 31.73 -39.43 13.10
C VAL A 192 30.47 -40.10 13.64
N GLN A 193 29.73 -39.41 14.51
CA GLN A 193 28.48 -39.89 15.06
C GLN A 193 27.42 -40.04 13.96
N ASP A 194 26.87 -41.25 13.82
CA ASP A 194 25.93 -41.58 12.75
C ASP A 194 24.62 -40.79 12.89
N ASP A 195 24.26 -40.09 11.81
CA ASP A 195 22.98 -39.39 11.69
C ASP A 195 21.86 -40.40 11.40
N PRO A 196 20.88 -40.58 12.30
CA PRO A 196 19.79 -41.56 12.15
C PRO A 196 18.84 -41.25 10.97
N SER A 197 18.95 -40.07 10.36
CA SER A 197 18.13 -39.66 9.21
C SER A 197 18.74 -39.98 7.84
N ARG A 198 19.99 -40.49 7.80
CA ARG A 198 20.68 -40.81 6.56
C ARG A 198 20.00 -42.01 5.89
N ARG A 199 19.33 -41.77 4.77
CA ARG A 199 18.64 -42.83 4.01
C ARG A 199 19.60 -43.95 3.64
N LEU A 200 19.40 -45.14 4.22
CA LEU A 200 20.06 -46.38 3.83
C LEU A 200 19.78 -46.64 2.34
N ARG A 201 20.80 -46.49 1.50
CA ARG A 201 20.74 -46.92 0.10
C ARG A 201 20.94 -48.44 0.06
N THR A 202 19.87 -49.20 0.26
CA THR A 202 19.89 -50.64 0.01
C THR A 202 19.82 -50.89 -1.50
N ARG A 203 20.88 -51.47 -2.07
CA ARG A 203 20.75 -52.17 -3.36
C ARG A 203 20.14 -53.53 -3.05
N ALA A 204 18.87 -53.73 -3.40
CA ALA A 204 18.24 -55.04 -3.27
C ALA A 204 19.00 -56.05 -4.14
N LYS A 205 19.69 -57.01 -3.52
CA LYS A 205 20.08 -58.26 -4.18
C LYS A 205 18.84 -59.15 -4.22
N PHE A 206 18.19 -59.25 -5.37
CA PHE A 206 17.22 -60.32 -5.60
C PHE A 206 17.99 -61.64 -5.69
N VAL A 207 17.92 -62.46 -4.65
CA VAL A 207 18.22 -63.89 -4.73
C VAL A 207 16.85 -64.57 -4.80
N HIS A 208 16.55 -65.19 -5.94
CA HIS A 208 15.31 -65.90 -6.17
C HIS A 208 15.61 -67.40 -6.03
N ASP A 209 15.34 -67.96 -4.86
CA ASP A 209 15.37 -69.42 -4.69
C ASP A 209 14.06 -70.00 -5.23
N PHE A 210 14.17 -70.86 -6.25
CA PHE A 210 13.07 -71.62 -6.84
C PHE A 210 13.02 -73.00 -6.18
N GLU A 211 12.09 -73.20 -5.26
CA GLU A 211 11.61 -74.52 -4.83
C GLU A 211 10.07 -74.49 -4.88
N GLU A 212 9.49 -75.61 -5.31
CA GLU A 212 8.21 -75.76 -6.02
C GLU A 212 6.92 -75.50 -5.22
N GLY A 213 5.91 -74.94 -5.89
CA GLY A 213 4.52 -74.88 -5.42
C GLY A 213 3.68 -73.73 -6.02
N SER A 214 3.22 -73.87 -7.26
CA SER A 214 2.32 -72.92 -7.98
C SER A 214 0.88 -72.86 -7.38
N PRO A 215 0.01 -71.85 -7.63
CA PRO A 215 -0.06 -71.00 -8.82
C PRO A 215 -0.29 -69.47 -8.65
N LYS A 216 0.05 -68.76 -9.74
CA LYS A 216 -0.13 -67.33 -10.09
C LYS A 216 -1.63 -66.98 -10.35
N PRO A 217 -2.07 -65.78 -10.82
CA PRO A 217 -1.38 -64.50 -11.13
C PRO A 217 -2.13 -63.22 -10.66
N GLY A 218 -1.49 -62.04 -10.67
CA GLY A 218 -2.27 -60.80 -10.50
C GLY A 218 -1.57 -59.46 -10.36
N SER A 219 -0.39 -59.21 -10.94
CA SER A 219 0.14 -57.84 -11.05
C SER A 219 -0.08 -57.30 -12.47
N LYS A 220 -1.05 -56.40 -12.62
CA LYS A 220 -1.04 -55.39 -13.69
C LYS A 220 -0.33 -54.13 -13.18
N PRO A 221 0.48 -53.45 -14.01
CA PRO A 221 1.15 -52.22 -13.63
C PRO A 221 0.17 -51.05 -13.76
N GLY A 222 -0.42 -50.63 -12.65
CA GLY A 222 -1.22 -49.42 -12.57
C GLY A 222 -0.30 -48.21 -12.39
N SER A 223 0.14 -47.61 -13.50
CA SER A 223 0.60 -46.22 -13.51
C SER A 223 -0.61 -45.34 -13.16
N GLY A 224 -0.60 -44.80 -11.95
CA GLY A 224 -1.66 -43.95 -11.43
C GLY A 224 -1.03 -42.80 -10.65
N ALA A 225 -0.82 -41.69 -11.36
CA ALA A 225 -0.50 -40.41 -10.76
C ALA A 225 -1.60 -40.03 -9.75
N ASN A 226 -1.31 -40.17 -8.46
CA ASN A 226 -2.12 -39.60 -7.39
C ASN A 226 -1.31 -38.49 -6.72
N THR A 227 -1.40 -37.30 -7.31
CA THR A 227 -1.17 -36.05 -6.56
C THR A 227 -2.32 -35.87 -5.56
N PRO A 228 -2.09 -35.79 -4.24
CA PRO A 228 -3.10 -35.25 -3.35
C PRO A 228 -3.08 -33.73 -3.52
N ASN A 229 -3.88 -33.23 -4.45
CA ASN A 229 -4.31 -31.84 -4.44
C ASN A 229 -5.36 -31.72 -3.32
N GLY A 230 -4.96 -31.16 -2.18
CA GLY A 230 -5.84 -31.00 -1.02
C GLY A 230 -5.17 -30.14 0.05
N THR A 231 -5.40 -28.84 0.01
CA THR A 231 -5.14 -27.92 1.12
C THR A 231 -5.77 -28.48 2.41
N PRO A 232 -5.02 -28.58 3.52
CA PRO A 232 -5.63 -28.97 4.79
C PRO A 232 -6.59 -27.85 5.23
N LYS A 233 -7.84 -28.23 5.50
CA LYS A 233 -8.79 -27.40 6.24
C LYS A 233 -8.20 -27.09 7.62
N PRO A 234 -8.27 -25.85 8.13
CA PRO A 234 -7.85 -25.58 9.49
C PRO A 234 -8.82 -26.29 10.46
N LEU A 235 -8.31 -27.28 11.20
CA LEU A 235 -8.94 -27.73 12.42
C LEU A 235 -8.92 -26.56 13.40
N SER A 236 -10.09 -25.99 13.64
CA SER A 236 -10.29 -25.01 14.70
C SER A 236 -10.39 -25.74 16.05
N GLU A 237 -9.25 -26.03 16.66
CA GLU A 237 -9.18 -26.18 18.12
C GLU A 237 -8.44 -24.95 18.64
N LYS A 238 -9.23 -23.98 19.12
CA LYS A 238 -8.73 -22.81 19.84
C LYS A 238 -8.05 -23.31 21.11
N GLN A 239 -6.72 -23.44 21.10
CA GLN A 239 -5.94 -23.43 22.34
C GLN A 239 -5.99 -22.01 22.89
N VAL A 240 -7.05 -21.71 23.63
CA VAL A 240 -7.20 -20.47 24.37
C VAL A 240 -6.19 -20.51 25.51
N LEU A 241 -5.31 -19.52 25.62
CA LEU A 241 -4.40 -19.43 26.77
C LEU A 241 -5.22 -19.45 28.07
N PRO A 242 -4.75 -20.11 29.14
CA PRO A 242 -5.55 -20.35 30.36
C PRO A 242 -6.06 -19.07 31.04
N GLN A 243 -5.37 -17.94 30.88
CA GLN A 243 -5.81 -16.64 31.38
C GLN A 243 -7.04 -16.09 30.63
N ILE A 244 -7.12 -16.32 29.32
CA ILE A 244 -8.23 -15.85 28.46
C ILE A 244 -9.47 -16.72 28.68
N ALA A 245 -9.29 -18.02 28.97
CA ALA A 245 -10.39 -18.91 29.37
C ALA A 245 -11.01 -18.46 30.71
N LYS A 246 -10.18 -18.09 31.69
CA LYS A 246 -10.64 -17.59 32.99
C LYS A 246 -11.41 -16.27 32.89
N LEU A 247 -11.00 -15.37 31.98
CA LEU A 247 -11.72 -14.11 31.70
C LEU A 247 -13.08 -14.33 31.05
N GLN A 248 -13.20 -15.32 30.15
CA GLN A 248 -14.49 -15.69 29.59
C GLN A 248 -15.44 -16.21 30.69
N GLU A 249 -14.96 -17.09 31.56
CA GLU A 249 -15.75 -17.61 32.69
C GLU A 249 -16.22 -16.51 33.65
N GLN A 250 -15.37 -15.50 33.94
CA GLN A 250 -15.73 -14.36 34.79
C GLN A 250 -16.85 -13.50 34.18
N LYS A 251 -16.76 -13.16 32.89
CA LYS A 251 -17.82 -12.42 32.17
C LYS A 251 -19.16 -13.16 32.13
N TYR A 252 -19.14 -14.50 32.10
CA TYR A 252 -20.36 -15.32 32.17
C TYR A 252 -20.90 -15.47 33.59
N ALA A 253 -20.04 -15.44 34.62
CA ALA A 253 -20.43 -15.56 36.02
C ALA A 253 -21.06 -14.27 36.61
N GLU A 254 -20.70 -13.10 36.09
CA GLU A 254 -21.27 -11.81 36.51
C GLU A 254 -22.73 -11.62 36.07
N ASN A 255 -23.15 -12.31 35.00
CA ASN A 255 -24.51 -12.23 34.45
C ASN A 255 -25.40 -13.37 34.96
N LYS A 256 -25.53 -13.51 36.28
CA LYS A 256 -26.46 -14.47 36.89
C LYS A 256 -27.91 -14.02 36.69
N GLY A 257 -28.58 -14.58 35.68
CA GLY A 257 -30.04 -14.65 35.63
C GLY A 257 -30.74 -14.17 34.36
N ILE A 258 -30.01 -13.66 33.36
CA ILE A 258 -30.62 -13.19 32.10
C ILE A 258 -29.95 -13.92 30.93
N PRO A 259 -30.70 -14.62 30.06
CA PRO A 259 -30.13 -15.32 28.91
C PRO A 259 -29.72 -14.30 27.83
N THR A 260 -28.47 -13.82 27.90
CA THR A 260 -27.88 -12.93 26.91
C THR A 260 -27.11 -13.71 25.84
N VAL A 261 -27.33 -13.33 24.57
CA VAL A 261 -26.60 -13.85 23.39
C VAL A 261 -25.10 -13.61 23.56
N HIS A 262 -24.31 -14.68 23.43
CA HIS A 262 -22.86 -14.68 23.61
C HIS A 262 -22.17 -13.67 22.68
N LYS A 263 -21.75 -12.53 23.23
CA LYS A 263 -20.83 -11.61 22.54
C LYS A 263 -19.40 -12.14 22.71
N PRO A 264 -18.60 -12.22 21.62
CA PRO A 264 -17.20 -12.61 21.73
C PRO A 264 -16.43 -11.58 22.59
N LEU A 265 -15.43 -12.06 23.33
CA LEU A 265 -14.53 -11.22 24.13
C LEU A 265 -13.81 -10.23 23.20
N MET A 266 -13.89 -8.93 23.49
CA MET A 266 -13.23 -7.89 22.70
C MET A 266 -11.84 -7.57 23.25
N ASP A 267 -10.94 -7.09 22.39
CA ASP A 267 -9.56 -6.79 22.77
C ASP A 267 -9.49 -5.73 23.89
N ASP A 268 -10.44 -4.79 23.93
CA ASP A 268 -10.55 -3.78 24.99
C ASP A 268 -10.87 -4.40 26.37
N ASP A 269 -11.66 -5.48 26.41
CA ASP A 269 -11.96 -6.20 27.66
C ASP A 269 -10.72 -6.96 28.16
N ILE A 270 -9.89 -7.46 27.23
CA ILE A 270 -8.64 -8.14 27.53
C ILE A 270 -7.62 -7.12 28.05
N ILE A 271 -7.50 -5.96 27.38
CA ILE A 271 -6.60 -4.88 27.78
C ILE A 271 -7.01 -4.29 29.15
N ALA A 272 -8.31 -4.10 29.40
CA ALA A 272 -8.80 -3.61 30.69
C ALA A 272 -8.56 -4.59 31.86
N SER A 273 -8.47 -5.89 31.58
CA SER A 273 -8.14 -6.91 32.58
C SER A 273 -6.65 -7.05 32.87
N LEU A 274 -5.80 -6.48 32.02
CA LEU A 274 -4.36 -6.43 32.21
C LEU A 274 -4.05 -5.23 33.10
N ASP A 275 -3.71 -5.51 34.35
CA ASP A 275 -3.26 -4.52 35.34
C ASP A 275 -1.91 -3.94 34.88
N LEU A 276 -1.99 -2.85 34.11
CA LEU A 276 -0.84 -2.05 33.74
C LEU A 276 -0.71 -1.00 34.84
N ASP A 277 0.23 -1.21 35.76
CA ASP A 277 0.64 -0.28 36.83
C ASP A 277 1.14 1.05 36.22
N ILE A 278 0.23 1.81 35.61
CA ILE A 278 0.49 3.13 35.06
C ILE A 278 0.31 4.10 36.23
N ASP A 279 1.37 4.26 37.01
CA ASP A 279 1.50 5.34 37.97
C ASP A 279 1.54 6.67 37.19
N VAL A 280 0.40 7.35 37.13
CA VAL A 280 0.33 8.73 36.63
C VAL A 280 0.84 9.65 37.76
N GLU A 281 2.15 9.86 37.83
CA GLU A 281 2.72 11.00 38.57
C GLU A 281 2.30 12.29 37.85
N ILE A 282 1.33 13.00 38.43
CA ILE A 282 0.93 14.33 37.99
C ILE A 282 1.75 15.34 38.80
N ASP A 283 2.74 15.96 38.15
CA ASP A 283 3.39 17.23 38.57
C ASP A 283 3.02 18.35 37.59
#